data_AF-A0A1S8N4J1-F1
#
_entry.id   AF-A0A1S8N4J1-F1
#
_cell.length_a   1.000
_cell.length_b   1.000
_cell.length_c   1.000
_cell.angle_alpha   90.00
_cell.angle_beta   90.00
_cell.angle_gamma   90.00
#
_symmetry.space_group_name_H-M   'P 1'
#
loop_
_entity.id
_entity.type
_entity.pdbx_description
1 polymer ?
#
loop_
_entity_poly.entity_id
_entity_poly.type
_entity_poly.pdbx_seq_one_letter_code
_entity_poly.pdbx_strand_id
1 'polypeptide(L)'
;MKYKIEELKDITDSIEIMQNHPNSFSKYMFYIIGLLLILATTWSIFAQKYIVITATGEIRPQGEICDIYTRTNGTIISTNIKDGQFVKEGDILMSFDNNTIIKAQCDGIISLIQDINVGDFIQNGIEIAKIISPNQTQKKVNLYINNEDIINIKQGQDVSLEILSLPQTEYGAIKTTLENISNDAKSNNGNNYYTATCSLDTMNIKDIKGNSLDIKNGMMVKARIINRQVSYFKYFLEKINILN
;
A
#
# COMPACT_ATOMS: atom_id res chain seq x y z
N MET A 1 -46.11 -23.15 -36.72
CA MET A 1 -46.09 -22.35 -37.95
C MET A 1 -45.44 -23.20 -39.05
N LYS A 2 -46.24 -23.69 -40.01
CA LYS A 2 -45.72 -24.39 -41.20
C LYS A 2 -45.45 -23.32 -42.26
N TYR A 3 -44.20 -23.18 -42.70
CA TYR A 3 -43.88 -22.36 -43.87
C TYR A 3 -44.50 -23.04 -45.10
N LYS A 4 -45.38 -22.31 -45.80
CA LYS A 4 -46.00 -22.75 -47.05
C LYS A 4 -45.22 -22.06 -48.17
N ILE A 5 -44.57 -22.85 -49.02
CA ILE A 5 -43.82 -22.36 -50.18
C ILE A 5 -44.87 -22.05 -51.24
N GLU A 6 -45.16 -20.77 -51.48
CA GLU A 6 -46.26 -20.35 -52.37
C GLU A 6 -45.83 -20.14 -53.82
N GLU A 7 -44.55 -19.92 -54.13
CA GLU A 7 -44.10 -19.72 -55.51
C GLU A 7 -42.76 -20.41 -55.82
N LEU A 8 -42.64 -20.96 -57.04
CA LEU A 8 -41.39 -21.50 -57.60
C LEU A 8 -40.24 -20.47 -57.66
N LYS A 9 -40.57 -19.18 -57.57
CA LYS A 9 -39.63 -18.07 -57.56
C LYS A 9 -38.83 -18.01 -56.26
N ASP A 10 -39.44 -18.31 -55.11
CA ASP A 10 -38.74 -18.39 -53.83
C ASP A 10 -37.68 -19.50 -53.81
N ILE A 11 -37.95 -20.60 -54.53
CA ILE A 11 -36.99 -21.70 -54.71
C ILE A 11 -35.87 -21.28 -55.67
N THR A 12 -36.19 -20.50 -56.70
CA THR A 12 -35.20 -19.99 -57.66
C THR A 12 -34.25 -18.99 -57.02
N ASP A 13 -34.77 -18.01 -56.27
CA ASP A 13 -33.96 -17.00 -55.57
C ASP A 13 -33.06 -17.64 -54.51
N SER A 14 -33.55 -18.68 -53.81
CA SER A 14 -32.74 -19.42 -52.84
C SER A 14 -31.69 -20.33 -53.50
N ILE A 15 -31.93 -20.86 -54.70
CA ILE A 15 -30.94 -21.57 -55.51
C ILE A 15 -29.90 -20.61 -56.08
N GLU A 16 -30.28 -19.40 -56.48
CA GLU A 16 -29.36 -18.41 -57.07
C GLU A 16 -28.36 -17.89 -56.03
N ILE A 17 -28.78 -17.70 -54.78
CA ILE A 17 -27.88 -17.43 -53.65
C ILE A 17 -26.95 -18.63 -53.35
N MET A 18 -27.40 -19.86 -53.63
CA MET A 18 -26.65 -21.10 -53.36
C MET A 18 -25.68 -21.50 -54.50
N GLN A 19 -26.00 -21.15 -55.75
CA GLN A 19 -25.20 -21.40 -56.95
C GLN A 19 -24.20 -20.28 -57.26
N ASN A 20 -24.39 -19.09 -56.69
CA ASN A 20 -23.38 -18.04 -56.79
C ASN A 20 -22.17 -18.47 -55.95
N HIS A 21 -21.13 -18.95 -56.62
CA HIS A 21 -19.88 -19.32 -55.98
C HIS A 21 -19.43 -18.16 -55.10
N PRO A 22 -19.08 -18.38 -53.81
CA PRO A 22 -18.60 -17.31 -52.96
C PRO A 22 -17.44 -16.64 -53.69
N ASN A 23 -17.61 -15.34 -53.98
CA ASN A 23 -16.61 -14.53 -54.68
C ASN A 23 -15.24 -14.86 -54.10
N SER A 24 -14.19 -14.99 -54.93
CA SER A 24 -12.83 -15.29 -54.43
C SER A 24 -12.42 -14.36 -53.28
N PHE A 25 -12.95 -13.13 -53.27
CA PHE A 25 -12.90 -12.18 -52.16
C PHE A 25 -13.30 -12.77 -50.80
N SER A 26 -14.43 -13.48 -50.69
CA SER A 26 -14.87 -14.11 -49.45
C SER A 26 -13.89 -15.17 -48.94
N LYS A 27 -13.22 -15.92 -49.83
CA LYS A 27 -12.17 -16.90 -49.44
C LYS A 27 -10.96 -16.19 -48.83
N TYR A 28 -10.48 -15.13 -49.48
CA TYR A 28 -9.39 -14.31 -48.93
C TYR A 28 -9.78 -13.63 -47.62
N MET A 29 -11.04 -13.20 -47.48
CA MET A 29 -11.56 -12.63 -46.24
C MET A 29 -11.45 -13.62 -45.07
N PHE A 30 -11.82 -14.89 -45.27
CA PHE A 30 -11.65 -15.93 -44.24
C PHE A 30 -10.18 -16.17 -43.89
N TYR A 31 -9.28 -16.20 -44.87
CA TYR A 31 -7.84 -16.34 -44.60
C TYR A 31 -7.26 -15.13 -43.84
N ILE A 32 -7.68 -13.91 -44.19
CA ILE A 32 -7.25 -12.67 -43.51
C ILE A 32 -7.73 -12.65 -42.06
N ILE A 33 -9.00 -13.02 -41.81
CA ILE A 33 -9.55 -13.10 -40.46
C ILE A 33 -8.79 -14.16 -39.64
N GLY A 34 -8.54 -15.33 -40.22
CA GLY A 34 -7.77 -16.40 -39.58
C GLY A 34 -6.34 -15.97 -39.24
N LEU A 35 -5.65 -15.32 -40.19
CA LEU A 35 -4.31 -14.76 -39.98
C LEU A 35 -4.31 -13.74 -38.83
N LEU A 36 -5.27 -12.82 -38.80
CA LEU A 36 -5.37 -11.79 -37.77
C LEU A 36 -5.59 -12.41 -36.39
N LEU A 37 -6.40 -13.46 -36.27
CA LEU A 37 -6.59 -14.19 -35.02
C LEU A 37 -5.30 -14.89 -34.54
N ILE A 38 -4.56 -15.51 -35.45
CA ILE A 38 -3.26 -16.13 -35.12
C ILE A 38 -2.26 -15.06 -34.68
N LEU A 39 -2.25 -13.92 -35.36
CA LEU A 39 -1.35 -12.80 -35.05
C LEU A 39 -1.72 -12.16 -33.70
N ALA A 40 -3.01 -12.02 -33.41
CA ALA A 40 -3.50 -11.52 -32.12
C ALA A 40 -3.20 -12.49 -30.96
N THR A 41 -3.37 -13.80 -31.17
CA THR A 41 -3.08 -14.81 -30.13
C THR A 41 -1.58 -14.93 -29.87
N THR A 42 -0.76 -14.98 -30.92
CA THR A 42 0.70 -14.94 -30.78
C THR A 42 1.15 -13.67 -30.06
N TRP A 43 0.65 -12.50 -30.47
CA TRP A 43 0.95 -11.24 -29.77
C TRP A 43 0.51 -11.27 -28.30
N SER A 44 -0.67 -11.81 -27.99
CA SER A 44 -1.21 -11.92 -26.62
C SER A 44 -0.40 -12.86 -25.71
N ILE A 45 0.29 -13.85 -26.27
CA ILE A 45 1.19 -14.75 -25.53
C ILE A 45 2.49 -14.01 -25.14
N PHE A 46 3.04 -13.22 -26.06
CA PHE A 46 4.28 -12.47 -25.83
C PHE A 46 4.08 -11.18 -25.03
N ALA A 47 2.94 -10.51 -25.20
CA ALA A 47 2.65 -9.27 -24.49
C ALA A 47 2.42 -9.55 -22.99
N GLN A 48 3.18 -8.85 -22.14
CA GLN A 48 3.11 -8.96 -20.68
C GLN A 48 2.39 -7.75 -20.07
N LYS A 49 1.58 -8.01 -19.05
CA LYS A 49 0.85 -7.01 -18.26
C LYS A 49 1.28 -7.12 -16.80
N TYR A 50 1.61 -5.99 -16.19
CA TYR A 50 1.89 -5.93 -14.75
C TYR A 50 0.59 -5.97 -13.95
N ILE A 51 0.54 -6.85 -12.95
CA ILE A 51 -0.51 -6.83 -11.93
C ILE A 51 -0.02 -5.93 -10.80
N VAL A 52 -0.80 -4.88 -10.54
CA VAL A 52 -0.57 -3.97 -9.41
C VAL A 52 -1.64 -4.22 -8.36
N ILE A 53 -1.19 -4.39 -7.12
CA ILE A 53 -2.06 -4.48 -5.96
C ILE A 53 -2.12 -3.09 -5.33
N THR A 54 -3.32 -2.66 -4.97
CA THR A 54 -3.52 -1.35 -4.36
C THR A 54 -3.72 -1.53 -2.86
N ALA A 55 -2.90 -0.84 -2.07
CA ALA A 55 -3.04 -0.76 -0.62
C ALA A 55 -3.18 0.71 -0.21
N THR A 56 -3.90 0.98 0.87
CA THR A 56 -3.94 2.31 1.49
C THR A 56 -2.96 2.35 2.64
N GLY A 57 -2.52 3.53 3.05
CA GLY A 57 -1.62 3.65 4.16
C GLY A 57 -1.52 5.06 4.68
N GLU A 58 -0.71 5.23 5.71
CA GLU A 58 -0.45 6.52 6.32
C GLU A 58 1.05 6.69 6.59
N ILE A 59 1.50 7.94 6.50
CA ILE A 59 2.89 8.30 6.76
C ILE A 59 3.07 8.45 8.27
N ARG A 60 3.95 7.63 8.85
CA ARG A 60 4.34 7.68 10.25
C ARG A 60 5.79 8.15 10.37
N PRO A 61 6.11 8.93 11.41
CA PRO A 61 7.51 9.20 11.74
C PRO A 61 8.25 7.88 12.01
N GLN A 62 9.46 7.73 11.49
CA GLN A 62 10.33 6.61 11.85
C GLN A 62 11.13 7.01 13.08
N GLY A 63 10.64 6.62 14.25
CA GLY A 63 11.36 6.77 15.50
C GLY A 63 11.44 5.46 16.22
N GLU A 64 12.59 5.22 16.85
CA GLU A 64 12.57 4.46 18.09
C GLU A 64 11.78 5.30 19.08
N ILE A 65 10.54 4.88 19.34
CA ILE A 65 9.72 5.46 20.39
C ILE A 65 10.09 4.66 21.64
N CYS A 66 10.90 5.26 22.51
CA CYS A 66 11.16 4.67 23.81
C CYS A 66 10.04 5.10 24.75
N ASP A 67 9.09 4.19 24.94
CA ASP A 67 8.01 4.39 25.90
C ASP A 67 8.57 4.28 27.32
N ILE A 68 8.34 5.31 28.13
CA ILE A 68 8.75 5.36 29.52
C ILE A 68 7.55 4.96 30.38
N TYR A 69 7.61 3.74 30.90
CA TYR A 69 6.66 3.23 31.87
C TYR A 69 7.16 3.43 33.30
N THR A 70 6.24 3.68 34.21
CA THR A 70 6.50 3.57 35.64
C THR A 70 6.75 2.12 36.01
N ARG A 71 7.86 1.84 36.68
CA ARG A 71 8.24 0.48 37.11
C ARG A 71 7.76 0.16 38.53
N THR A 72 7.38 1.18 39.29
CA THR A 72 7.04 1.07 40.70
C THR A 72 5.94 2.05 41.06
N ASN A 73 5.15 1.70 42.07
CA ASN A 73 4.24 2.63 42.72
C ASN A 73 5.04 3.55 43.64
N GLY A 74 4.72 4.84 43.66
CA GLY A 74 5.36 5.79 44.58
C GLY A 74 4.96 7.22 44.31
N THR A 75 5.40 8.11 45.20
CA THR A 75 5.22 9.55 45.06
C THR A 75 6.45 10.19 44.43
N ILE A 76 6.23 11.10 43.47
CA ILE A 76 7.32 11.82 42.79
C ILE A 76 7.97 12.80 43.77
N ILE A 77 9.26 12.62 44.05
CA ILE A 77 10.07 13.55 44.87
C ILE A 77 10.67 14.65 44.00
N SER A 78 11.12 14.30 42.79
CA SER A 78 11.72 15.24 41.86
C SER A 78 11.43 14.84 40.43
N THR A 79 11.21 15.86 39.59
CA THR A 79 11.00 15.71 38.15
C THR A 79 11.87 16.73 37.41
N ASN A 80 12.63 16.25 36.44
CA ASN A 80 13.48 17.05 35.57
C ASN A 80 13.00 16.99 34.10
N ILE A 81 11.77 16.55 33.88
CA ILE A 81 11.20 16.41 32.54
C ILE A 81 10.32 17.60 32.19
N LYS A 82 10.45 18.05 30.94
CA LYS A 82 9.57 19.04 30.32
C LYS A 82 9.23 18.58 28.91
N ASP A 83 8.01 18.85 28.47
CA ASP A 83 7.61 18.55 27.10
C ASP A 83 8.51 19.30 26.10
N GLY A 84 8.99 18.59 25.07
CA GLY A 84 9.91 19.14 24.07
C GLY A 84 11.38 19.23 24.51
N GLN A 85 11.74 18.76 25.70
CA GLN A 85 13.14 18.75 26.15
C GLN A 85 13.93 17.61 25.49
N PHE A 86 15.14 17.92 25.01
CA PHE A 86 16.08 16.90 24.54
C PHE A 86 16.81 16.24 25.73
N VAL A 87 16.87 14.92 25.74
CA VAL A 87 17.57 14.09 26.73
C VAL A 87 18.48 13.08 26.06
N LYS A 88 19.53 12.68 26.77
CA LYS A 88 20.44 11.60 26.35
C LYS A 88 20.11 10.33 27.11
N GLU A 89 20.46 9.19 26.52
CA GLU A 89 20.39 7.90 27.22
C GLU A 89 21.11 7.98 28.58
N GLY A 90 20.43 7.53 29.64
CA GLY A 90 20.94 7.54 31.00
C GLY A 90 20.61 8.79 31.82
N ASP A 91 20.07 9.86 31.22
CA ASP A 91 19.63 11.06 31.94
C ASP A 91 18.51 10.74 32.94
N ILE A 92 18.59 11.32 34.14
CA ILE A 92 17.59 11.12 35.19
C ILE A 92 16.36 11.97 34.87
N LEU A 93 15.24 11.30 34.64
CA LEU A 93 13.96 11.93 34.32
C LEU A 93 13.20 12.29 35.61
N MET A 94 13.08 11.32 36.52
CA MET A 94 12.31 11.48 37.75
C MET A 94 12.78 10.51 38.83
N SER A 95 12.53 10.88 40.09
CA SER A 95 12.84 10.07 41.26
C SER A 95 11.61 9.92 42.18
N PHE A 96 11.47 8.72 42.74
CA PHE A 96 10.39 8.35 43.65
C PHE A 96 10.88 8.27 45.10
N ASP A 97 9.93 8.27 46.03
CA ASP A 97 10.13 8.09 47.48
C ASP A 97 10.71 6.74 47.89
N ASN A 98 10.49 5.72 47.09
CA ASN A 98 11.01 4.36 47.30
C ASN A 98 12.45 4.16 46.78
N ASN A 99 13.24 5.23 46.61
CA ASN A 99 14.58 5.23 46.00
C ASN A 99 14.62 4.75 44.53
N THR A 100 13.50 4.67 43.83
CA THR A 100 13.48 4.32 42.40
C THR A 100 13.74 5.56 41.54
N ILE A 101 14.59 5.41 40.53
CA ILE A 101 14.92 6.47 39.59
C ILE A 101 14.56 5.97 38.19
N ILE A 102 13.84 6.78 37.44
CA ILE A 102 13.58 6.53 36.02
C ILE A 102 14.59 7.34 35.21
N LYS A 103 15.28 6.64 34.30
CA LYS A 103 16.26 7.21 33.39
C LYS A 103 15.77 7.09 31.95
N ALA A 104 16.24 7.99 31.09
CA ALA A 104 16.04 7.90 29.65
C ALA A 104 16.68 6.62 29.08
N GLN A 105 15.92 5.86 28.30
CA GLN A 105 16.38 4.62 27.67
C GLN A 105 17.05 4.84 26.30
N CYS A 106 16.86 6.02 25.72
CA CYS A 106 17.47 6.43 24.46
C CYS A 106 17.60 7.95 24.42
N ASP A 107 18.36 8.46 23.46
CA ASP A 107 18.48 9.88 23.17
C ASP A 107 17.29 10.37 22.32
N GLY A 108 16.73 11.50 22.71
CA GLY A 108 15.60 12.06 21.99
C GLY A 108 14.92 13.25 22.64
N ILE A 109 13.85 13.71 21.99
CA ILE A 109 12.96 14.74 22.50
C ILE A 109 11.85 14.05 23.29
N ILE A 110 11.62 14.49 24.53
CA ILE A 110 10.53 14.01 25.37
C ILE A 110 9.20 14.57 24.87
N SER A 111 8.21 13.68 24.69
CA SER A 111 6.80 14.00 24.53
C SER A 111 6.04 13.49 25.76
N LEU A 112 5.47 14.40 26.55
CA LEU A 112 4.67 14.06 27.73
C LEU A 112 3.28 13.59 27.30
N ILE A 113 2.85 12.45 27.85
CA ILE A 113 1.47 11.96 27.66
C ILE A 113 0.55 12.55 28.73
N GLN A 114 1.10 12.71 29.94
CA GLN A 114 0.43 13.29 31.09
C GLN A 114 1.36 14.29 31.78
N ASP A 115 0.80 15.43 32.17
CA ASP A 115 1.49 16.39 33.03
C ASP A 115 1.69 15.77 34.41
N ILE A 116 2.95 15.70 34.86
CA ILE A 116 3.31 15.19 36.19
C ILE A 116 3.99 16.27 37.01
N ASN A 117 3.59 16.39 38.27
CA ASN A 117 4.13 17.33 39.23
C ASN A 117 4.79 16.61 40.40
N VAL A 118 5.65 17.32 41.12
CA VAL A 118 6.22 16.82 42.38
C VAL A 118 5.07 16.65 43.39
N GLY A 119 5.01 15.49 44.04
CA GLY A 119 3.94 15.12 44.96
C GLY A 119 2.86 14.22 44.36
N ASP A 120 2.83 14.03 43.04
CA ASP A 120 1.87 13.13 42.41
C ASP A 120 2.18 11.67 42.74
N PHE A 121 1.12 10.90 42.99
CA PHE A 121 1.20 9.45 43.21
C PHE A 121 0.97 8.72 41.88
N ILE A 122 1.97 7.98 41.42
CA ILE A 122 1.89 7.24 40.16
C ILE A 122 1.95 5.73 40.44
N GLN A 123 1.08 4.99 39.78
CA GLN A 123 1.04 3.52 39.83
C GLN A 123 1.93 2.93 38.74
N ASN A 124 2.42 1.72 38.96
CA ASN A 124 3.21 0.91 38.04
C ASN A 124 2.41 0.60 36.76
N GLY A 125 3.09 0.60 35.61
CA GLY A 125 2.51 0.30 34.31
C GLY A 125 1.87 1.48 33.61
N ILE A 126 1.93 2.68 34.19
CA ILE A 126 1.46 3.91 33.55
C ILE A 126 2.55 4.41 32.59
N GLU A 127 2.15 4.69 31.36
CA GLU A 127 3.00 5.33 30.36
C GLU A 127 3.00 6.84 30.60
N ILE A 128 4.16 7.40 30.99
CA ILE A 128 4.25 8.80 31.41
C ILE A 128 4.77 9.72 30.30
N ALA A 129 5.67 9.20 29.47
CA ALA A 129 6.35 9.97 28.45
C ALA A 129 6.85 9.05 27.34
N LYS A 130 6.99 9.61 26.14
CA LYS A 130 7.63 8.97 24.99
C LYS A 130 8.88 9.75 24.63
N ILE A 131 10.00 9.07 24.41
CA ILE A 131 11.20 9.70 23.87
C ILE A 131 11.25 9.43 22.37
N ILE A 132 11.34 10.51 21.59
CA ILE A 132 11.36 10.47 20.13
C ILE A 132 12.75 10.93 19.67
N SER A 133 13.56 10.03 19.13
CA SER A 133 14.89 10.41 18.62
C SER A 133 14.76 11.44 17.49
N PRO A 134 15.50 12.56 17.49
CA PRO A 134 15.40 13.61 16.47
C PRO A 134 16.05 13.26 15.13
N ASN A 135 16.76 12.12 15.05
CA ASN A 135 17.53 11.73 13.87
C ASN A 135 16.67 11.10 12.74
N GLN A 136 15.38 11.47 12.66
CA GLN A 136 14.41 10.89 11.73
C GLN A 136 14.43 11.62 10.39
N THR A 137 15.53 11.46 9.66
CA THR A 137 15.55 11.82 8.23
C THR A 137 14.68 10.89 7.39
N GLN A 138 14.36 9.71 7.92
CA GLN A 138 13.55 8.70 7.27
C GLN A 138 12.13 8.76 7.82
N LYS A 139 11.13 8.64 6.95
CA LYS A 139 9.73 8.42 7.34
C LYS A 139 9.36 7.01 6.94
N LYS A 140 8.46 6.37 7.69
CA LYS A 140 7.92 5.06 7.32
C LYS A 140 6.48 5.22 6.90
N VAL A 141 6.07 4.45 5.90
CA VAL A 141 4.70 4.38 5.44
C VAL A 141 4.14 3.06 5.91
N ASN A 142 3.12 3.11 6.75
CA ASN A 142 2.39 1.93 7.17
C ASN A 142 1.26 1.70 6.16
N LEU A 143 1.32 0.58 5.46
CA LEU A 143 0.33 0.12 4.50
C LEU A 143 -0.61 -0.88 5.14
N TYR A 144 -1.88 -0.78 4.76
CA TYR A 144 -2.98 -1.67 5.11
C TYR A 144 -3.31 -2.50 3.87
N ILE A 145 -3.02 -3.79 3.96
CA ILE A 145 -3.17 -4.76 2.88
C ILE A 145 -4.35 -5.66 3.22
N ASN A 146 -5.24 -5.88 2.25
CA ASN A 146 -6.38 -6.78 2.43
C ASN A 146 -5.91 -8.25 2.47
N ASN A 147 -6.64 -9.07 3.25
CA ASN A 147 -6.35 -10.51 3.36
C ASN A 147 -6.41 -11.27 2.01
N GLU A 148 -7.14 -10.76 1.02
CA GLU A 148 -7.24 -11.36 -0.32
C GLU A 148 -5.94 -11.25 -1.12
N ASP A 149 -5.17 -10.18 -0.88
CA ASP A 149 -4.00 -9.85 -1.67
C ASP A 149 -2.68 -10.31 -1.03
N ILE A 150 -2.67 -10.61 0.28
CA ILE A 150 -1.45 -10.88 1.05
C ILE A 150 -0.61 -12.02 0.48
N ILE A 151 -1.25 -13.07 -0.06
CA ILE A 151 -0.58 -14.25 -0.61
C ILE A 151 0.30 -13.91 -1.83
N ASN A 152 -0.02 -12.80 -2.50
CA ASN A 152 0.61 -12.34 -3.72
C ASN A 152 1.68 -11.26 -3.46
N ILE A 153 1.87 -10.84 -2.21
CA ILE A 153 2.79 -9.76 -1.86
C ILE A 153 4.01 -10.35 -1.16
N LYS A 154 5.20 -9.86 -1.53
CA LYS A 154 6.46 -10.31 -0.96
C LYS A 154 7.32 -9.12 -0.57
N GLN A 155 8.07 -9.29 0.52
CA GLN A 155 9.09 -8.33 0.93
C GLN A 155 10.09 -8.10 -0.21
N GLY A 156 10.51 -6.84 -0.39
CA GLY A 156 11.42 -6.42 -1.46
C GLY A 156 10.75 -6.09 -2.80
N GLN A 157 9.42 -6.17 -2.91
CA GLN A 157 8.70 -5.72 -4.11
C GLN A 157 8.77 -4.20 -4.27
N ASP A 158 8.76 -3.75 -5.53
CA ASP A 158 8.68 -2.34 -5.88
C ASP A 158 7.27 -1.80 -5.58
N VAL A 159 7.23 -0.67 -4.88
CA VAL A 159 6.01 0.02 -4.48
C VAL A 159 6.05 1.46 -4.98
N SER A 160 4.97 1.88 -5.62
CA SER A 160 4.76 3.27 -6.00
C SER A 160 3.74 3.90 -5.07
N LEU A 161 4.17 4.89 -4.30
CA LEU A 161 3.35 5.61 -3.32
C LEU A 161 2.80 6.90 -3.94
N GLU A 162 1.48 7.05 -3.86
CA GLU A 162 0.75 8.23 -4.29
C GLU A 162 0.16 8.92 -3.06
N ILE A 163 0.52 10.17 -2.78
CA ILE A 163 -0.07 10.90 -1.64
C ILE A 163 -1.46 11.39 -2.04
N LEU A 164 -2.49 11.01 -1.28
CA LEU A 164 -3.88 11.34 -1.61
C LEU A 164 -4.18 12.83 -1.44
N SER A 165 -3.45 13.51 -0.56
CA SER A 165 -3.59 14.95 -0.32
C SER A 165 -2.95 15.83 -1.40
N LEU A 166 -2.25 15.23 -2.38
CA LEU A 166 -1.53 15.97 -3.41
C LEU A 166 -2.00 15.57 -4.82
N PRO A 167 -2.12 16.54 -5.76
CA PRO A 167 -2.47 16.23 -7.13
C PRO A 167 -1.35 15.44 -7.82
N GLN A 168 -1.69 14.26 -8.33
CA GLN A 168 -0.72 13.33 -8.95
C GLN A 168 -0.05 13.91 -10.20
N THR A 169 -0.72 14.84 -10.88
CA THR A 169 -0.20 15.52 -12.07
C THR A 169 1.00 16.41 -11.76
N GLU A 170 1.19 16.83 -10.51
CA GLU A 170 2.27 17.75 -10.10
C GLU A 170 3.38 17.04 -9.34
N TYR A 171 3.03 16.10 -8.45
CA TYR A 171 3.99 15.47 -7.55
C TYR A 171 4.39 14.05 -7.96
N GLY A 172 3.69 13.47 -8.94
CA GLY A 172 3.93 12.09 -9.38
C GLY A 172 3.73 11.06 -8.27
N ALA A 173 4.46 9.95 -8.39
CA ALA A 173 4.46 8.87 -7.40
C ALA A 173 5.89 8.62 -6.90
N ILE A 174 6.02 8.38 -5.60
CA ILE A 174 7.30 8.10 -4.95
C ILE A 174 7.59 6.62 -5.09
N LYS A 175 8.73 6.27 -5.68
CA LYS A 175 9.17 4.88 -5.78
C LYS A 175 9.89 4.48 -4.51
N THR A 176 9.47 3.37 -3.91
CA THR A 176 10.09 2.76 -2.74
C THR A 176 9.99 1.25 -2.84
N THR A 177 10.57 0.54 -1.87
CA THR A 177 10.50 -0.91 -1.76
C THR A 177 9.78 -1.32 -0.47
N LEU A 178 9.15 -2.49 -0.51
CA LEU A 178 8.46 -3.04 0.64
C LEU A 178 9.48 -3.63 1.63
N GLU A 179 9.62 -3.04 2.82
CA GLU A 179 10.65 -3.44 3.79
C GLU A 179 10.21 -4.61 4.66
N ASN A 180 8.97 -4.60 5.14
CA ASN A 180 8.47 -5.60 6.07
C ASN A 180 6.96 -5.80 5.89
N ILE A 181 6.49 -6.99 6.18
CA ILE A 181 5.07 -7.37 6.16
C ILE A 181 4.79 -8.12 7.46
N SER A 182 3.70 -7.78 8.15
CA SER A 182 3.29 -8.47 9.37
C SER A 182 2.97 -9.94 9.07
N ASN A 183 3.38 -10.81 9.99
CA ASN A 183 3.08 -12.25 9.90
C ASN A 183 1.64 -12.56 10.35
N ASP A 184 1.00 -11.62 11.04
CA ASP A 184 -0.35 -11.73 11.57
C ASP A 184 -1.29 -10.66 10.97
N ALA A 185 -2.58 -11.02 10.90
CA ALA A 185 -3.64 -10.12 10.49
C ALA A 185 -4.19 -9.36 11.71
N LYS A 186 -4.38 -8.05 11.55
CA LYS A 186 -5.12 -7.22 12.50
C LYS A 186 -6.57 -7.15 12.08
N SER A 187 -7.48 -7.21 13.05
CA SER A 187 -8.92 -7.10 12.80
C SER A 187 -9.42 -5.74 13.27
N ASN A 188 -10.12 -5.02 12.39
CA ASN A 188 -10.86 -3.82 12.74
C ASN A 188 -12.30 -4.00 12.27
N ASN A 189 -13.24 -4.03 13.21
CA ASN A 189 -14.68 -4.16 12.93
C ASN A 189 -15.04 -5.34 12.00
N GLY A 190 -14.34 -6.47 12.14
CA GLY A 190 -14.58 -7.69 11.35
C GLY A 190 -13.84 -7.75 10.01
N ASN A 191 -13.16 -6.68 9.59
CA ASN A 191 -12.28 -6.69 8.44
C ASN A 191 -10.84 -6.99 8.88
N ASN A 192 -10.28 -8.06 8.33
CA ASN A 192 -8.90 -8.48 8.60
C ASN A 192 -7.96 -7.89 7.56
N TYR A 193 -6.90 -7.23 8.02
CA TYR A 193 -5.88 -6.63 7.18
C TYR A 193 -4.48 -6.90 7.75
N TYR A 194 -3.50 -6.96 6.86
CA TYR A 194 -2.09 -7.05 7.21
C TYR A 194 -1.48 -5.67 7.18
N THR A 195 -0.46 -5.46 8.01
CA THR A 195 0.30 -4.22 8.00
C THR A 195 1.65 -4.46 7.34
N ALA A 196 2.01 -3.62 6.38
CA ALA A 196 3.34 -3.62 5.79
C ALA A 196 3.98 -2.25 5.92
N THR A 197 5.31 -2.20 5.87
CA THR A 197 6.06 -0.97 6.04
C THR A 197 6.96 -0.71 4.85
N CYS A 198 6.94 0.52 4.35
CA CYS A 198 7.88 1.01 3.34
C CYS A 198 8.68 2.18 3.91
N SER A 199 9.95 2.29 3.55
CA SER A 199 10.75 3.49 3.84
C SER A 199 10.43 4.61 2.87
N LEU A 200 10.54 5.83 3.36
CA LEU A 200 10.48 7.05 2.58
C LEU A 200 11.75 7.84 2.88
N ASP A 201 12.70 7.77 1.95
CA ASP A 201 14.02 8.40 2.08
C ASP A 201 13.96 9.94 1.96
N THR A 202 12.82 10.46 1.50
CA THR A 202 12.63 11.89 1.25
C THR A 202 11.64 12.50 2.21
N MET A 203 12.09 13.50 2.97
CA MET A 203 11.23 14.31 3.84
C MET A 203 10.30 15.23 3.04
N ASN A 204 10.73 15.61 1.82
CA ASN A 204 10.11 16.60 0.96
C ASN A 204 9.91 16.03 -0.45
N ILE A 205 8.79 16.37 -1.08
CA ILE A 205 8.49 16.00 -2.46
C ILE A 205 8.67 17.23 -3.33
N LYS A 206 9.28 17.05 -4.50
CA LYS A 206 9.41 18.10 -5.49
C LYS A 206 8.24 18.03 -6.47
N ASP A 207 7.60 19.17 -6.71
CA ASP A 207 6.71 19.38 -7.85
C ASP A 207 7.55 19.36 -9.16
N ILE A 208 6.90 19.11 -10.30
CA ILE A 208 7.45 19.33 -11.65
C ILE A 208 8.06 20.72 -11.81
N LYS A 209 7.56 21.72 -11.06
CA LYS A 209 8.07 23.10 -11.03
C LYS A 209 9.29 23.30 -10.14
N GLY A 210 9.77 22.26 -9.45
CA GLY A 210 10.95 22.30 -8.58
C GLY A 210 10.70 22.80 -7.16
N ASN A 211 9.46 23.16 -6.81
CA ASN A 211 9.09 23.55 -5.46
C ASN A 211 9.07 22.33 -4.54
N SER A 212 9.72 22.44 -3.38
CA SER A 212 9.75 21.36 -2.38
C SER A 212 8.61 21.56 -1.38
N LEU A 213 7.79 20.53 -1.21
CA LEU A 213 6.74 20.49 -0.20
C LEU A 213 7.11 19.48 0.88
N ASP A 214 7.07 19.92 2.13
CA ASP A 214 7.32 19.06 3.29
C ASP A 214 6.15 18.10 3.50
N ILE A 215 6.44 16.81 3.53
CA ILE A 215 5.44 15.78 3.81
C ILE A 215 5.06 15.83 5.29
N LYS A 216 3.77 15.89 5.63
CA LYS A 216 3.34 15.85 7.04
C LYS A 216 3.09 14.42 7.50
N ASN A 217 3.36 14.18 8.78
CA ASN A 217 2.96 12.93 9.45
C ASN A 217 1.43 12.83 9.47
N GLY A 218 0.90 11.62 9.32
CA GLY A 218 -0.54 11.35 9.24
C GLY A 218 -1.16 11.57 7.86
N MET A 219 -0.38 11.98 6.85
CA MET A 219 -0.89 12.02 5.47
C MET A 219 -1.25 10.62 4.98
N MET A 220 -2.40 10.52 4.31
CA MET A 220 -2.86 9.28 3.69
C MET A 220 -2.19 9.08 2.33
N VAL A 221 -1.80 7.83 2.06
CA VAL A 221 -1.18 7.44 0.80
C VAL A 221 -1.85 6.22 0.21
N LYS A 222 -1.74 6.09 -1.10
CA LYS A 222 -2.15 4.93 -1.89
C LYS A 222 -0.90 4.29 -2.47
N ALA A 223 -0.62 3.08 -2.02
CA ALA A 223 0.48 2.26 -2.51
C ALA A 223 0.02 1.37 -3.65
N ARG A 224 0.78 1.38 -4.75
CA ARG A 224 0.68 0.41 -5.82
C ARG A 224 1.87 -0.53 -5.76
N ILE A 225 1.62 -1.75 -5.31
CA ILE A 225 2.62 -2.80 -5.16
C ILE A 225 2.69 -3.57 -6.47
N ILE A 226 3.87 -3.60 -7.10
CA ILE A 226 4.08 -4.29 -8.37
C ILE A 226 4.39 -5.76 -8.04
N ASN A 227 3.46 -6.66 -8.34
CA ASN A 227 3.59 -8.07 -7.97
C ASN A 227 4.30 -8.90 -9.05
N ARG A 228 3.61 -9.16 -10.16
CA ARG A 228 4.05 -10.08 -11.22
C ARG A 228 3.62 -9.61 -12.60
N GLN A 229 4.39 -10.01 -13.61
CA GLN A 229 4.04 -9.88 -15.01
C GLN A 229 3.26 -11.13 -15.46
N VAL A 230 2.10 -10.94 -16.07
CA VAL A 230 1.31 -12.02 -16.68
C VAL A 230 1.12 -11.74 -18.16
N SER A 231 1.20 -12.77 -19.00
CA SER A 231 0.82 -12.60 -20.41
C SER A 231 -0.65 -12.21 -20.53
N TYR A 232 -1.00 -11.37 -21.49
CA TYR A 232 -2.39 -10.97 -21.74
C TYR A 232 -3.30 -12.18 -21.99
N PHE A 233 -2.77 -13.22 -22.64
CA PHE A 233 -3.49 -14.47 -22.86
C PHE A 233 -3.89 -15.13 -21.53
N LYS A 234 -2.96 -15.25 -20.58
CA LYS A 234 -3.24 -15.84 -19.26
C LYS A 234 -4.23 -14.99 -18.47
N TYR A 235 -4.08 -13.66 -18.49
CA TYR A 235 -5.02 -12.74 -17.86
C TYR A 235 -6.44 -12.87 -18.44
N PHE A 236 -6.55 -13.03 -19.76
CA PHE A 236 -7.85 -13.26 -20.42
C PHE A 236 -8.47 -14.58 -19.97
N LEU A 237 -7.69 -15.67 -19.92
CA LEU A 237 -8.15 -16.98 -19.44
C LEU A 237 -8.59 -16.96 -17.95
N GLU A 238 -7.86 -16.27 -17.08
CA GLU A 238 -8.24 -16.04 -15.68
C GLU A 238 -9.56 -15.25 -15.61
N LYS A 239 -9.75 -14.21 -16.44
CA LYS A 239 -10.98 -13.41 -16.46
C LYS A 239 -12.23 -14.15 -16.92
N ILE A 240 -12.08 -15.15 -17.79
CA ILE A 240 -13.18 -16.02 -18.23
C ILE A 240 -13.31 -17.29 -17.37
N ASN A 241 -12.61 -17.35 -16.24
CA ASN A 241 -12.70 -18.42 -15.24
C ASN A 241 -12.34 -19.82 -15.77
N ILE A 242 -11.50 -19.89 -16.82
CA ILE A 242 -11.05 -21.17 -17.41
C ILE A 242 -9.80 -21.71 -16.71
N LEU A 243 -8.94 -20.81 -16.22
CA LEU A 243 -7.86 -21.16 -15.31
C LEU A 243 -8.28 -20.70 -13.92
N ASN A 244 -8.47 -21.66 -13.02
CA ASN A 244 -8.67 -21.42 -11.59
C ASN A 244 -7.29 -21.26 -10.92
#